data_AF-T1IZE7-F1
#
_entry.id   AF-T1IZE7-F1
#
_cell.length_a   1.000
_cell.length_b   1.000
_cell.length_c   1.000
_cell.angle_alpha   90.00
_cell.angle_beta   90.00
_cell.angle_gamma   90.00
#
_symmetry.space_group_name_H-M   'P 1'
#
loop_
_entity.id
_entity.type
_entity.pdbx_description
1 polymer ?
#
loop_
_entity_poly.entity_id
_entity_poly.type
_entity_poly.pdbx_seq_one_letter_code
_entity_poly.pdbx_strand_id
1 'polypeptide(L)'
;MIILSTNTFRAYFTCHKMTSTIWLIPLFASLVAAFVCPPNYCDQINCNNVGSCQNGYIKQRSSTCGCCDTCIKYLDEGDSCWNHFLLGVPLKTDCKTGYYCSKSSHTCRKNNGVTNNRILQKPCRVDRAKTTGKYPMCDGNGNYEPKQCEYSPRQTGNTLKKRCYCAHKDGHLLGNYYFDRARENDAACLCAREEDFLLSSGLVGKTVSCDEIGNYKSAQCLGSGCYCVDRKSGNRIGDVVHINQAQTLN
;
A
#
# COMPACT_ATOMS: atom_id res chain seq x y z
N MET A 1 -32.17 18.75 -48.40
CA MET A 1 -32.31 17.32 -48.73
C MET A 1 -31.06 16.92 -49.50
N ILE A 2 -30.17 16.16 -48.82
CA ILE A 2 -29.19 15.15 -49.31
C ILE A 2 -28.50 15.44 -50.67
N ILE A 3 -27.16 15.48 -50.88
CA ILE A 3 -26.12 14.46 -50.63
C ILE A 3 -24.71 15.07 -50.80
N LEU A 4 -23.82 14.66 -49.88
CA LEU A 4 -22.36 14.41 -49.93
C LEU A 4 -21.54 14.74 -51.20
N SER A 5 -20.31 15.26 -51.02
CA SER A 5 -19.11 14.65 -51.63
C SER A 5 -17.78 15.30 -51.16
N THR A 6 -16.96 14.47 -50.51
CA THR A 6 -15.48 14.34 -50.58
C THR A 6 -14.59 15.60 -50.60
N ASN A 7 -13.86 15.83 -49.50
CA ASN A 7 -12.63 16.64 -49.51
C ASN A 7 -11.42 15.70 -49.55
N THR A 8 -10.90 15.49 -50.75
CA THR A 8 -9.61 14.90 -51.07
C THR A 8 -8.56 16.02 -51.11
N PHE A 9 -7.84 16.26 -50.02
CA PHE A 9 -6.65 17.11 -50.08
C PHE A 9 -5.42 16.27 -50.41
N ARG A 10 -5.08 16.34 -51.70
CA ARG A 10 -3.88 15.83 -52.34
C ARG A 10 -2.64 16.49 -51.73
N ALA A 11 -1.64 15.67 -51.46
CA ALA A 11 -0.29 16.06 -51.10
C ALA A 11 0.34 16.98 -52.15
N TYR A 12 1.03 18.03 -51.69
CA TYR A 12 2.12 18.66 -52.43
C TYR A 12 3.42 18.45 -51.64
N PHE A 13 4.15 17.41 -52.05
CA PHE A 13 5.56 17.26 -51.77
C PHE A 13 6.31 18.33 -52.57
N THR A 14 7.01 19.23 -51.88
CA THR A 14 8.17 19.90 -52.46
C THR A 14 9.40 19.43 -51.71
N CYS A 15 10.23 18.73 -52.47
CA CYS A 15 11.47 18.08 -52.06
C CYS A 15 12.55 19.16 -52.01
N HIS A 16 13.10 19.44 -50.82
CA HIS A 16 14.40 20.10 -50.72
C HIS A 16 15.39 19.14 -50.10
N LYS A 17 16.33 18.69 -50.94
CA LYS A 17 17.54 17.98 -50.55
C LYS A 17 18.28 18.84 -49.51
N MET A 18 18.49 18.32 -48.31
CA MET A 18 19.66 18.68 -47.51
C MET A 18 20.34 17.41 -47.02
N THR A 19 21.59 17.35 -47.41
CA THR A 19 22.57 16.28 -47.30
C THR A 19 22.88 15.91 -45.85
N SER A 20 22.80 14.61 -45.57
CA SER A 20 23.83 13.80 -44.89
C SER A 20 24.60 14.47 -43.75
N THR A 21 24.09 14.33 -42.53
CA THR A 21 24.92 14.11 -41.34
C THR A 21 24.13 13.22 -40.37
N ILE A 22 24.34 11.91 -40.51
CA ILE A 22 23.94 10.91 -39.52
C ILE A 22 24.86 11.15 -38.31
N TRP A 23 24.39 11.94 -37.35
CA TRP A 23 25.00 11.95 -36.03
C TRP A 23 24.62 10.65 -35.34
N LEU A 24 25.61 9.77 -35.22
CA LEU A 24 25.60 8.60 -34.35
C LEU A 24 25.10 9.03 -32.97
N ILE A 25 23.82 8.77 -32.68
CA ILE A 25 23.34 8.68 -31.30
C ILE A 25 24.00 7.41 -30.77
N PRO A 26 24.99 7.49 -29.86
CA PRO A 26 25.50 6.30 -29.25
C PRO A 26 24.32 5.66 -28.52
N LEU A 27 24.10 4.40 -28.89
CA LEU A 27 23.18 3.47 -28.30
C LEU A 27 23.52 3.35 -26.81
N PHE A 28 23.02 4.28 -25.98
CA PHE A 28 22.88 4.06 -24.56
C PHE A 28 21.75 3.05 -24.39
N ALA A 29 22.02 1.80 -24.79
CA ALA A 29 21.42 0.66 -24.12
C ALA A 29 22.04 0.64 -22.72
N SER A 30 21.61 1.58 -21.86
CA SER A 30 21.71 1.35 -20.43
C SER A 30 20.95 0.06 -20.20
N LEU A 31 21.70 -1.01 -19.89
CA LEU A 31 21.14 -2.18 -19.24
C LEU A 31 20.37 -1.64 -18.05
N VAL A 32 19.05 -1.45 -18.21
CA VAL A 32 18.13 -1.44 -17.09
C VAL A 32 18.20 -2.85 -16.56
N ALA A 33 19.23 -3.12 -15.75
CA ALA A 33 19.15 -4.18 -14.77
C ALA A 33 17.89 -3.83 -14.00
N ALA A 34 16.83 -4.58 -14.24
CA ALA A 34 15.62 -4.44 -13.47
C ALA A 34 16.07 -4.54 -12.01
N PHE A 35 15.79 -3.51 -11.21
CA PHE A 35 16.10 -3.45 -9.78
C PHE A 35 15.19 -4.45 -9.04
N VAL A 36 15.30 -5.72 -9.40
CA VAL A 36 14.56 -6.84 -8.85
C VAL A 36 15.47 -7.49 -7.83
N CYS A 37 15.00 -7.55 -6.60
CA CYS A 37 15.73 -8.16 -5.50
C CYS A 37 15.87 -9.67 -5.76
N PRO A 38 17.09 -10.23 -5.68
CA PRO A 38 17.31 -11.66 -5.82
C PRO A 38 16.51 -12.49 -4.81
N PRO A 39 16.17 -13.75 -5.12
CA PRO A 39 15.63 -14.67 -4.11
C PRO A 39 16.61 -14.81 -2.94
N ASN A 40 16.10 -14.87 -1.70
CA ASN A 40 16.86 -14.97 -0.45
C ASN A 40 17.81 -13.78 -0.17
N TYR A 41 17.63 -12.63 -0.82
CA TYR A 41 18.44 -11.43 -0.58
C TYR A 41 18.41 -10.99 0.89
N CYS A 42 17.27 -11.14 1.58
CA CYS A 42 17.16 -10.77 2.99
C CYS A 42 17.97 -11.66 3.95
N ASP A 43 18.33 -12.88 3.54
CA ASP A 43 19.09 -13.81 4.38
C ASP A 43 20.60 -13.53 4.32
N GLN A 44 21.04 -12.83 3.26
CA GLN A 44 22.44 -12.50 3.00
C GLN A 44 22.83 -11.09 3.45
N ILE A 45 21.85 -10.23 3.74
CA ILE A 45 22.07 -8.82 4.11
C ILE A 45 22.09 -8.67 5.64
N ASN A 46 23.11 -8.00 6.16
CA ASN A 46 23.17 -7.67 7.58
C ASN A 46 22.47 -6.32 7.82
N CYS A 47 21.36 -6.34 8.57
CA CYS A 47 20.61 -5.13 8.89
C CYS A 47 21.22 -4.41 10.10
N ASN A 48 21.52 -3.12 9.94
CA ASN A 48 21.93 -2.29 11.08
C ASN A 48 20.75 -2.10 12.04
N ASN A 49 21.00 -2.23 13.35
CA ASN A 49 19.97 -1.99 14.37
C ASN A 49 19.64 -0.50 14.43
N VAL A 50 18.42 -0.13 14.03
CA VAL A 50 17.92 1.25 14.09
C VAL A 50 17.28 1.47 15.46
N GLY A 51 18.09 1.66 16.50
CA GLY A 51 17.62 1.74 17.89
C GLY A 51 16.92 3.06 18.28
N SER A 52 17.18 4.17 17.58
CA SER A 52 16.48 5.44 17.80
C SER A 52 16.53 6.34 16.57
N CYS A 53 15.36 6.70 16.03
CA CYS A 53 15.22 7.60 14.90
C CYS A 53 14.95 9.02 15.41
N GLN A 54 15.96 9.89 15.40
CA GLN A 54 15.79 11.29 15.79
C GLN A 54 14.98 12.04 14.73
N ASN A 55 13.93 12.76 15.16
CA ASN A 55 13.03 13.52 14.30
C ASN A 55 12.39 12.68 13.18
N GLY A 56 11.82 11.54 13.55
CA GLY A 56 11.24 10.61 12.60
C GLY A 56 10.57 9.41 13.28
N TYR A 57 10.26 8.40 12.48
CA TYR A 57 9.74 7.12 12.97
C TYR A 57 10.45 5.95 12.27
N ILE A 58 10.52 4.80 12.94
CA ILE A 58 11.08 3.59 12.35
C ILE A 58 9.98 2.90 11.57
N LYS A 59 10.20 2.74 10.26
CA LYS A 59 9.35 1.92 9.41
C LYS A 59 10.00 0.55 9.29
N GLN A 60 9.20 -0.49 9.53
CA GLN A 60 9.70 -1.86 9.44
C GLN A 60 9.83 -2.28 7.99
N ARG A 61 10.88 -3.05 7.67
CA ARG A 61 11.08 -3.65 6.34
C ARG A 61 10.94 -2.66 5.18
N SER A 62 11.49 -1.47 5.34
CA SER A 62 11.39 -0.36 4.38
C SER A 62 12.68 -0.09 3.61
N SER A 63 13.68 -0.97 3.68
CA SER A 63 14.83 -0.92 2.77
C SER A 63 14.41 -1.21 1.31
N THR A 64 15.29 -0.96 0.34
CA THR A 64 14.99 -1.08 -1.10
C THR A 64 14.48 -2.47 -1.51
N CYS A 65 14.82 -3.51 -0.75
CA CYS A 65 14.34 -4.88 -0.94
C CYS A 65 13.40 -5.38 0.18
N GLY A 66 12.94 -4.48 1.06
CA GLY A 66 12.00 -4.81 2.13
C GLY A 66 12.54 -5.78 3.19
N CYS A 67 13.84 -5.73 3.47
CA CYS A 67 14.52 -6.64 4.40
C CYS A 67 14.82 -6.00 5.76
N CYS A 68 15.22 -4.72 5.75
CA CYS A 68 15.68 -4.02 6.95
C CYS A 68 14.74 -2.88 7.31
N ASP A 69 14.69 -2.58 8.60
CA ASP A 69 13.99 -1.42 9.13
C ASP A 69 14.76 -0.14 8.77
N THR A 70 14.05 0.94 8.45
CA THR A 70 14.67 2.24 8.17
C THR A 70 14.03 3.35 8.97
N CYS A 71 14.83 4.35 9.32
CA CYS A 71 14.38 5.58 9.96
C CYS A 71 13.85 6.54 8.89
N ILE A 72 12.56 6.87 8.99
CA ILE A 72 11.88 7.83 8.14
C ILE A 72 11.87 9.17 8.85
N LYS A 73 12.56 10.17 8.27
CA LYS A 73 12.64 11.51 8.87
C LYS A 73 11.43 12.35 8.53
N TYR A 74 11.00 13.19 9.47
CA TYR A 74 9.92 14.15 9.23
C TYR A 74 10.38 15.34 8.36
N LEU A 75 9.50 15.74 7.45
CA LEU A 75 9.57 16.97 6.65
C LEU A 75 8.62 18.01 7.24
N ASP A 76 9.05 19.26 7.24
CA ASP A 76 8.28 20.40 7.73
C ASP A 76 7.31 20.94 6.67
N GLU A 77 6.47 21.90 7.06
CA GLU A 77 5.54 22.55 6.13
C GLU A 77 6.28 23.25 5.00
N GLY A 78 5.86 23.03 3.76
CA GLY A 78 6.50 23.60 2.58
C GLY A 78 7.70 22.80 2.06
N ASP A 79 8.24 21.85 2.83
CA ASP A 79 9.32 21.00 2.35
C ASP A 79 8.89 20.14 1.17
N SER A 80 9.82 19.93 0.23
CA SER A 80 9.56 19.09 -0.93
C SER A 80 9.44 17.62 -0.53
N CYS A 81 8.29 17.04 -0.87
CA CYS A 81 7.99 15.63 -0.71
C CYS A 81 7.91 14.93 -2.07
N TRP A 82 8.56 15.47 -3.11
CA TRP A 82 8.52 14.94 -4.48
C TRP A 82 8.90 13.45 -4.57
N ASN A 83 9.79 13.00 -3.68
CA ASN A 83 10.21 11.60 -3.58
C ASN A 83 9.06 10.62 -3.29
N HIS A 84 7.90 11.06 -2.77
CA HIS A 84 6.69 10.25 -2.62
C HIS A 84 6.09 9.78 -3.94
N PHE A 85 6.45 10.43 -5.05
CA PHE A 85 5.94 10.11 -6.38
C PHE A 85 6.92 9.29 -7.23
N LEU A 86 8.10 8.96 -6.68
CA LEU A 86 9.07 8.10 -7.33
C LEU A 86 8.71 6.63 -7.10
N LEU A 87 8.41 5.92 -8.18
CA LEU A 87 8.18 4.47 -8.13
C LEU A 87 9.51 3.71 -7.93
N GLY A 88 9.48 2.66 -7.11
CA GLY A 88 10.59 1.73 -6.95
C GLY A 88 11.74 2.20 -6.03
N VAL A 89 11.61 3.35 -5.36
CA VAL A 89 12.58 3.81 -4.36
C VAL A 89 11.90 3.88 -2.99
N PRO A 90 12.43 3.20 -1.96
CA PRO A 90 11.85 3.28 -0.62
C PRO A 90 11.93 4.71 -0.09
N LEU A 91 10.84 5.15 0.52
CA LEU A 91 10.78 6.44 1.19
C LEU A 91 11.78 6.51 2.34
N LYS A 92 12.52 7.61 2.43
CA LYS A 92 13.43 7.93 3.54
C LYS A 92 12.93 9.11 4.38
N THR A 93 11.95 9.84 3.86
CA THR A 93 11.41 11.07 4.43
C THR A 93 9.89 11.08 4.25
N ASP A 94 9.19 11.61 5.23
CA ASP A 94 7.73 11.70 5.24
C ASP A 94 7.29 13.01 5.88
N CYS A 95 6.12 13.52 5.53
CA CYS A 95 5.62 14.75 6.15
C CYS A 95 5.38 14.52 7.65
N LYS A 96 5.65 15.56 8.45
CA LYS A 96 5.28 15.63 9.87
C LYS A 96 3.82 15.22 10.10
N THR A 97 3.53 14.64 11.26
CA THR A 97 2.16 14.31 11.68
C THR A 97 1.21 15.51 11.55
N GLY A 98 0.08 15.31 10.86
CA GLY A 98 -0.89 16.38 10.54
C GLY A 98 -0.66 17.10 9.22
N TYR A 99 0.34 16.68 8.44
CA TYR A 99 0.67 17.21 7.12
C TYR A 99 0.61 16.07 6.09
N TYR A 100 0.30 16.41 4.85
CA TYR A 100 0.28 15.45 3.74
C TYR A 100 1.10 15.98 2.56
N CYS A 101 1.64 15.08 1.75
CA CYS A 101 2.32 15.45 0.52
C CYS A 101 1.30 15.84 -0.55
N SER A 102 1.26 17.13 -0.92
CA SER A 102 0.31 17.63 -1.90
C SER A 102 0.69 17.23 -3.32
N LYS A 103 -0.19 16.54 -4.04
CA LYS A 103 0.03 16.13 -5.44
C LYS A 103 0.23 17.30 -6.42
N SER A 104 -0.29 18.48 -6.10
CA SER A 104 -0.21 19.65 -6.99
C SER A 104 1.02 20.50 -6.78
N SER A 105 1.53 20.55 -5.54
CA SER A 105 2.69 21.37 -5.19
C SER A 105 3.93 20.55 -4.86
N HIS A 106 3.80 19.24 -4.68
CA HIS A 106 4.86 18.33 -4.26
C HIS A 106 5.56 18.81 -2.98
N THR A 107 4.80 19.49 -2.12
CA THR A 107 5.24 19.99 -0.81
C THR A 107 4.33 19.51 0.31
N CYS A 108 4.88 19.38 1.51
CA CYS A 108 4.10 19.07 2.70
C CYS A 108 3.16 20.23 3.04
N ARG A 109 1.85 19.97 3.03
CA ARG A 109 0.82 20.95 3.38
C ARG A 109 0.06 20.50 4.62
N LYS A 110 -0.38 21.48 5.43
CA LYS A 110 -1.28 21.21 6.55
C LYS A 110 -2.52 20.49 6.04
N ASN A 111 -2.88 19.43 6.73
CA ASN A 111 -4.20 18.87 6.59
C ASN A 111 -5.18 19.86 7.26
N ASN A 112 -5.81 20.74 6.48
CA ASN A 112 -6.78 21.72 7.00
C ASN A 112 -8.06 21.07 7.54
N GLY A 113 -8.12 19.73 7.64
CA GLY A 113 -9.01 19.01 8.52
C GLY A 113 -8.39 18.88 9.92
N VAL A 114 -8.91 19.68 10.87
CA VAL A 114 -8.73 19.63 12.34
C VAL A 114 -7.62 20.54 12.91
N THR A 115 -7.92 21.83 13.00
CA THR A 115 -7.44 22.66 14.10
C THR A 115 -8.25 22.33 15.36
N ASN A 116 -7.70 21.54 16.29
CA ASN A 116 -7.96 21.77 17.70
C ASN A 116 -6.93 21.09 18.61
N ASN A 117 -6.46 21.88 19.55
CA ASN A 117 -5.47 21.65 20.58
C ASN A 117 -5.72 20.36 21.40
N ARG A 118 -5.31 19.19 20.90
CA ARG A 118 -5.09 17.97 21.69
C ARG A 118 -3.76 17.35 21.27
N ILE A 119 -2.78 17.50 22.15
CA ILE A 119 -1.50 16.78 22.15
C ILE A 119 -1.76 15.31 21.77
N LEU A 120 -1.13 14.84 20.68
CA LEU A 120 -1.18 13.46 20.19
C LEU A 120 -2.57 12.81 20.22
N GLN A 121 -3.52 13.33 19.43
CA GLN A 121 -4.71 12.57 19.11
C GLN A 121 -4.31 11.39 18.22
N LYS A 122 -3.99 10.24 18.85
CA LYS A 122 -3.82 8.96 18.17
C LYS A 122 -5.01 8.72 17.24
N PRO A 123 -4.81 8.18 16.02
CA PRO A 123 -5.84 8.19 14.98
C PRO A 123 -7.13 7.50 15.42
N CYS A 124 -7.04 6.44 16.24
CA CYS A 124 -8.20 5.78 16.80
C CYS A 124 -8.59 6.40 18.15
N ARG A 125 -9.65 7.22 18.16
CA ARG A 125 -10.19 7.87 19.36
C ARG A 125 -11.53 7.25 19.76
N VAL A 126 -11.56 6.59 20.92
CA VAL A 126 -12.82 6.21 21.57
C VAL A 126 -13.31 7.41 22.37
N ASP A 127 -14.15 8.25 21.78
CA ASP A 127 -14.73 9.37 22.51
C ASP A 127 -15.72 8.91 23.57
N ARG A 128 -15.40 9.12 24.85
CA ARG A 128 -16.23 8.73 26.00
C ARG A 128 -17.59 9.44 26.12
N ALA A 129 -18.00 10.25 25.14
CA ALA A 129 -19.22 11.04 25.19
C ALA A 129 -20.29 10.53 24.20
N LYS A 130 -21.37 9.97 24.77
CA LYS A 130 -22.71 9.67 24.21
C LYS A 130 -22.91 8.36 23.40
N THR A 131 -23.10 7.27 24.15
CA THR A 131 -24.25 6.31 24.09
C THR A 131 -24.91 5.96 22.74
N THR A 132 -24.15 5.77 21.66
CA THR A 132 -24.71 5.28 20.37
C THR A 132 -23.95 4.12 19.72
N GLY A 133 -23.13 3.37 20.47
CA GLY A 133 -22.60 2.07 20.03
C GLY A 133 -21.69 2.10 18.79
N LYS A 134 -21.23 3.28 18.37
CA LYS A 134 -20.39 3.50 17.18
C LYS A 134 -18.97 3.86 17.59
N TYR A 135 -18.33 2.99 18.36
CA TYR A 135 -16.94 3.19 18.77
C TYR A 135 -16.01 2.34 17.90
N PRO A 136 -14.93 2.92 17.35
CA PRO A 136 -13.94 2.15 16.61
C PRO A 136 -13.18 1.21 17.56
N MET A 137 -12.74 0.08 17.03
CA MET A 137 -11.88 -0.85 17.78
C MET A 137 -10.44 -0.37 17.63
N CYS A 138 -9.78 -0.08 18.76
CA CYS A 138 -8.42 0.46 18.76
C CYS A 138 -7.44 -0.53 19.40
N ASP A 139 -6.23 -0.60 18.85
CA ASP A 139 -5.14 -1.38 19.42
C ASP A 139 -4.51 -0.64 20.63
N GLY A 140 -3.64 -1.34 21.38
CA GLY A 140 -2.93 -0.74 22.53
C GLY A 140 -2.03 0.44 22.16
N ASN A 141 -1.68 0.57 20.88
CA ASN A 141 -0.88 1.66 20.36
C ASN A 141 -1.73 2.86 19.93
N GLY A 142 -3.06 2.75 19.98
CA GLY A 142 -4.06 3.75 19.58
C GLY A 142 -4.21 3.92 18.07
N ASN A 143 -3.83 2.91 17.29
CA ASN A 143 -4.26 2.77 15.91
C ASN A 143 -5.58 2.00 15.86
N TYR A 144 -6.21 2.00 14.69
CA TYR A 144 -7.36 1.13 14.46
C TYR A 144 -6.91 -0.33 14.43
N GLU A 145 -7.67 -1.22 15.06
CA GLU A 145 -7.52 -2.66 14.90
C GLU A 145 -7.75 -3.09 13.43
N PRO A 146 -7.11 -4.15 12.93
CA PRO A 146 -7.27 -4.64 11.56
C PRO A 146 -8.73 -4.88 11.15
N LYS A 147 -9.54 -5.33 12.09
CA LYS A 147 -10.97 -5.55 11.89
C LYS A 147 -11.74 -4.42 12.56
N GLN A 148 -12.65 -3.80 11.82
CA GLN A 148 -13.62 -2.82 12.31
C GLN A 148 -15.03 -3.37 12.11
N CYS A 149 -15.96 -2.97 12.97
CA CYS A 149 -17.35 -3.40 12.85
C CYS A 149 -18.29 -2.23 13.12
N GLU A 150 -19.20 -2.02 12.19
CA GLU A 150 -20.28 -1.05 12.30
C GLU A 150 -21.56 -1.73 12.77
N TYR A 151 -22.18 -1.10 13.77
CA TYR A 151 -23.45 -1.53 14.33
C TYR A 151 -24.54 -0.61 13.80
N SER A 152 -25.53 -1.19 13.11
CA SER A 152 -26.72 -0.42 12.71
C SER A 152 -27.57 -0.11 13.95
N PRO A 153 -28.09 1.13 14.10
CA PRO A 153 -29.05 1.44 15.16
C PRO A 153 -30.25 0.47 15.13
N ARG A 154 -30.79 0.11 16.29
CA ARG A 154 -32.04 -0.68 16.37
C ARG A 154 -33.15 0.06 15.61
N GLN A 155 -33.52 -0.43 14.45
CA GLN A 155 -34.81 -0.14 13.83
C GLN A 155 -35.67 -1.39 14.03
N THR A 156 -36.55 -1.33 15.04
CA THR A 156 -37.71 -2.23 15.21
C THR A 156 -37.45 -3.71 14.91
N GLY A 157 -36.90 -4.45 15.89
CA GLY A 157 -36.64 -5.88 15.78
C GLY A 157 -35.37 -6.28 16.54
N ASN A 158 -35.34 -7.49 17.08
CA ASN A 158 -34.30 -7.97 18.00
C ASN A 158 -32.94 -8.28 17.32
N THR A 159 -32.66 -7.73 16.12
CA THR A 159 -31.50 -8.11 15.30
C THR A 159 -30.57 -6.92 15.08
N LEU A 160 -29.46 -6.90 15.80
CA LEU A 160 -28.35 -5.97 15.58
C LEU A 160 -27.64 -6.34 14.27
N LYS A 161 -27.86 -5.57 13.20
CA LYS A 161 -27.09 -5.74 11.96
C LYS A 161 -25.67 -5.21 12.19
N LYS A 162 -24.73 -6.15 12.26
CA LYS A 162 -23.29 -5.90 12.40
C LYS A 162 -22.61 -6.20 11.06
N ARG A 163 -22.01 -5.18 10.46
CA ARG A 163 -21.17 -5.31 9.27
C ARG A 163 -19.74 -5.05 9.70
N CYS A 164 -18.84 -5.99 9.42
CA CYS A 164 -17.43 -5.84 9.70
C CYS A 164 -16.63 -5.67 8.41
N TYR A 165 -15.46 -5.06 8.54
CA TYR A 165 -14.55 -4.82 7.44
C TYR A 165 -13.09 -4.78 7.90
N CYS A 166 -12.18 -4.95 6.95
CA CYS A 166 -10.75 -4.74 7.20
C CYS A 166 -10.37 -3.27 7.05
N ALA A 167 -9.62 -2.75 8.02
CA ALA A 167 -9.24 -1.34 8.10
C ALA A 167 -7.72 -1.17 8.19
N HIS A 168 -7.24 -0.10 7.57
CA HIS A 168 -5.87 0.36 7.74
C HIS A 168 -5.64 0.93 9.14
N LYS A 169 -4.39 1.19 9.54
CA LYS A 169 -4.03 1.68 10.88
C LYS A 169 -4.62 3.05 11.22
N ASP A 170 -4.91 3.87 10.21
CA ASP A 170 -5.57 5.17 10.33
C ASP A 170 -7.11 5.11 10.29
N GLY A 171 -7.68 3.91 10.08
CA GLY A 171 -9.11 3.65 10.13
C GLY A 171 -9.84 3.67 8.80
N HIS A 172 -9.18 3.93 7.66
CA HIS A 172 -9.85 3.81 6.36
C HIS A 172 -10.06 2.33 5.98
N LEU A 173 -11.13 2.08 5.22
CA LEU A 173 -11.47 0.76 4.70
C LEU A 173 -10.44 0.26 3.68
N LEU A 174 -10.04 -1.00 3.81
CA LEU A 174 -9.18 -1.69 2.85
C LEU A 174 -10.02 -2.47 1.82
N GLY A 175 -9.87 -2.09 0.54
CA GLY A 175 -10.49 -2.80 -0.59
C GLY A 175 -11.99 -3.07 -0.41
N ASN A 176 -12.40 -4.28 -0.76
CA ASN A 176 -13.79 -4.77 -0.62
C ASN A 176 -13.91 -5.86 0.45
N TYR A 177 -13.06 -5.83 1.47
CA TYR A 177 -13.08 -6.83 2.54
C TYR A 177 -14.18 -6.52 3.55
N TYR A 178 -15.41 -6.93 3.21
CA TYR A 178 -16.59 -6.83 4.05
C TYR A 178 -17.13 -8.21 4.40
N PHE A 179 -17.55 -8.36 5.65
CA PHE A 179 -18.14 -9.61 6.12
C PHE A 179 -19.18 -9.35 7.22
N ASP A 180 -20.08 -10.31 7.35
CA ASP A 180 -21.12 -10.33 8.37
C ASP A 180 -20.56 -10.79 9.73
N ARG A 181 -21.44 -10.75 10.73
CA ARG A 181 -21.14 -11.18 12.10
C ARG A 181 -20.69 -12.64 12.19
N ALA A 182 -21.18 -13.54 11.34
CA ALA A 182 -20.86 -14.97 11.45
C ALA A 182 -19.37 -15.24 11.18
N ARG A 183 -18.76 -14.45 10.30
CA ARG A 183 -17.34 -14.56 9.93
C ARG A 183 -16.41 -13.68 10.76
N GLU A 184 -16.93 -12.97 11.76
CA GLU A 184 -16.15 -12.03 12.57
C GLU A 184 -14.97 -12.69 13.27
N ASN A 185 -15.16 -13.85 13.90
CA ASN A 185 -14.10 -14.54 14.65
C ASN A 185 -13.04 -15.17 13.73
N ASP A 186 -13.39 -15.38 12.47
CA ASP A 186 -12.50 -15.97 11.47
C ASP A 186 -11.64 -14.91 10.80
N ALA A 187 -12.14 -13.69 10.62
CA ALA A 187 -11.42 -12.59 9.99
C ALA A 187 -10.35 -11.97 10.91
N ALA A 188 -9.09 -12.14 10.53
CA ALA A 188 -7.93 -11.48 11.12
C ALA A 188 -7.53 -10.19 10.39
N CYS A 189 -7.89 -10.04 9.10
CA CYS A 189 -7.61 -8.85 8.28
C CYS A 189 -6.11 -8.52 8.07
N LEU A 190 -5.20 -9.41 8.45
CA LEU A 190 -3.76 -9.17 8.33
C LEU A 190 -3.27 -9.25 6.89
N CYS A 191 -3.84 -10.13 6.07
CA CYS A 191 -3.49 -10.20 4.65
C CYS A 191 -3.94 -8.93 3.92
N ALA A 192 -5.16 -8.46 4.16
CA ALA A 192 -5.66 -7.21 3.58
C ALA A 192 -4.76 -6.00 3.90
N ARG A 193 -4.19 -5.94 5.12
CA ARG A 193 -3.23 -4.91 5.51
C ARG A 193 -1.89 -5.03 4.79
N GLU A 194 -1.37 -6.24 4.65
CA GLU A 194 -0.14 -6.48 3.89
C GLU A 194 -0.35 -6.17 2.41
N GLU A 195 -1.49 -6.54 1.83
CA GLU A 195 -1.85 -6.21 0.44
C GLU A 195 -1.86 -4.70 0.20
N ASP A 196 -2.56 -3.94 1.05
CA ASP A 196 -2.59 -2.48 0.98
C ASP A 196 -1.20 -1.86 1.14
N PHE A 197 -0.38 -2.40 2.05
CA PHE A 197 1.00 -1.98 2.21
C PHE A 197 1.83 -2.26 0.95
N LEU A 198 1.70 -3.43 0.33
CA LEU A 198 2.42 -3.78 -0.88
C LEU A 198 2.00 -2.89 -2.06
N LEU A 199 0.70 -2.63 -2.20
CA LEU A 199 0.16 -1.73 -3.23
C LEU A 199 0.63 -0.29 -3.03
N SER A 200 0.67 0.20 -1.79
CA SER A 200 1.07 1.59 -1.47
C SER A 200 2.58 1.81 -1.39
N SER A 201 3.37 0.76 -1.14
CA SER A 201 4.83 0.85 -1.00
C SER A 201 5.58 0.97 -2.32
N GLY A 202 4.92 0.69 -3.46
CA GLY A 202 5.56 0.67 -4.77
C GLY A 202 6.56 -0.48 -4.95
N LEU A 203 6.51 -1.50 -4.09
CA LEU A 203 7.31 -2.71 -4.19
C LEU A 203 6.81 -3.57 -5.36
N VAL A 204 7.56 -3.60 -6.46
CA VAL A 204 7.21 -4.39 -7.64
C VAL A 204 7.66 -5.83 -7.45
N GLY A 205 6.78 -6.79 -7.74
CA GLY A 205 7.09 -8.22 -7.76
C GLY A 205 6.84 -8.98 -6.45
N LYS A 206 6.42 -8.30 -5.38
CA LYS A 206 5.89 -8.94 -4.17
C LYS A 206 4.38 -8.73 -4.12
N THR A 207 3.63 -9.83 -4.13
CA THR A 207 2.17 -9.81 -3.97
C THR A 207 1.77 -10.79 -2.86
N VAL A 208 0.57 -10.61 -2.32
CA VAL A 208 -0.07 -11.56 -1.43
C VAL A 208 -1.42 -11.95 -1.99
N SER A 209 -1.86 -13.17 -1.68
CA SER A 209 -3.14 -13.70 -2.11
C SER A 209 -4.07 -13.79 -0.90
N CYS A 210 -5.01 -12.86 -0.82
CA CYS A 210 -5.97 -12.81 0.28
C CYS A 210 -7.31 -13.47 -0.09
N ASP A 211 -8.04 -13.96 0.92
CA ASP A 211 -9.43 -14.39 0.78
C ASP A 211 -10.41 -13.23 0.99
N GLU A 212 -11.69 -13.47 0.73
CA GLU A 212 -12.77 -12.48 0.79
C GLU A 212 -12.98 -11.79 2.15
N ILE A 213 -12.44 -12.33 3.24
CA ILE A 213 -12.52 -11.74 4.60
C ILE A 213 -11.18 -11.14 5.06
N GLY A 214 -10.21 -11.01 4.15
CA GLY A 214 -8.93 -10.36 4.39
C GLY A 214 -7.91 -11.22 5.13
N ASN A 215 -8.10 -12.54 5.17
CA ASN A 215 -7.11 -13.51 5.63
C ASN A 215 -6.23 -13.97 4.48
N TYR A 216 -5.13 -14.64 4.79
CA TYR A 216 -4.28 -15.26 3.77
C TYR A 216 -4.98 -16.49 3.19
N LYS A 217 -4.88 -16.69 1.87
CA LYS A 217 -5.08 -18.01 1.28
C LYS A 217 -3.99 -18.95 1.78
N SER A 218 -4.32 -20.23 1.93
CA SER A 218 -3.42 -21.26 2.47
C SER A 218 -2.10 -21.34 1.71
N ALA A 219 -2.10 -21.15 0.40
CA ALA A 219 -0.90 -21.08 -0.42
C ALA A 219 -0.52 -19.63 -0.77
N GLN A 220 0.75 -19.26 -0.58
CA GLN A 220 1.35 -18.01 -1.03
C GLN A 220 2.54 -18.32 -1.93
N CYS A 221 2.81 -17.45 -2.90
CA CYS A 221 3.92 -17.63 -3.82
C CYS A 221 4.78 -16.37 -3.89
N LEU A 222 6.09 -16.56 -3.95
CA LEU A 222 7.07 -15.51 -4.20
C LEU A 222 8.00 -15.98 -5.32
N GLY A 223 7.95 -15.29 -6.46
CA GLY A 223 8.62 -15.74 -7.67
C GLY A 223 8.08 -17.10 -8.15
N SER A 224 8.96 -18.09 -8.30
CA SER A 224 8.60 -19.46 -8.68
C SER A 224 8.41 -20.41 -7.48
N GLY A 225 8.61 -19.93 -6.24
CA GLY A 225 8.42 -20.72 -5.03
C GLY A 225 7.06 -20.46 -4.40
N CYS A 226 6.32 -21.51 -4.07
CA CYS A 226 5.05 -21.45 -3.35
C CYS A 226 5.15 -22.22 -2.04
N TYR A 227 4.44 -21.77 -1.01
CA TYR A 227 4.49 -22.33 0.34
C TYR A 227 3.16 -22.18 1.04
N CYS A 228 2.93 -23.03 2.05
CA CYS A 228 1.76 -22.89 2.90
C CYS A 228 1.97 -21.80 3.94
N VAL A 229 0.88 -21.14 4.34
CA VAL A 229 0.86 -20.18 5.45
C VAL A 229 -0.32 -20.44 6.38
N ASP A 230 -0.16 -20.06 7.65
CA ASP A 230 -1.28 -19.91 8.55
C ASP A 230 -2.22 -18.82 8.04
N ARG A 231 -3.51 -19.14 7.92
CA ARG A 231 -4.48 -18.23 7.28
C ARG A 231 -4.65 -16.92 8.04
N LYS A 232 -4.50 -16.90 9.36
CA LYS A 232 -4.73 -15.70 10.17
C LYS A 232 -3.48 -14.83 10.30
N SER A 233 -2.33 -15.45 10.55
CA SER A 233 -1.06 -14.75 10.80
C SER A 233 -0.18 -14.55 9.56
N GLY A 234 -0.31 -15.39 8.54
CA GLY A 234 0.57 -15.40 7.36
C GLY A 234 1.91 -16.09 7.60
N ASN A 235 2.12 -16.71 8.77
CA ASN A 235 3.35 -17.43 9.08
C ASN A 235 3.52 -18.65 8.17
N ARG A 236 4.71 -18.84 7.60
CA ARG A 236 5.00 -20.00 6.74
C ARG A 236 4.85 -21.31 7.51
N ILE A 237 4.15 -22.25 6.88
CA ILE A 237 3.99 -23.63 7.33
C ILE A 237 4.60 -24.53 6.25
N GLY A 238 5.48 -25.44 6.66
CA GLY A 238 6.07 -26.43 5.75
C GLY A 238 7.07 -25.85 4.76
N ASP A 239 7.33 -26.65 3.72
CA ASP A 239 8.39 -26.42 2.75
C ASP A 239 7.92 -25.62 1.54
N VAL A 240 8.89 -25.07 0.80
CA VAL A 240 8.65 -24.36 -0.45
C VAL A 240 8.65 -25.37 -1.60
N VAL A 241 7.57 -25.39 -2.38
CA VAL A 241 7.47 -26.14 -3.62
C VAL A 241 7.63 -25.21 -4.82
N HIS A 242 8.01 -25.77 -5.96
CA HIS A 242 8.03 -24.99 -7.19
C HIS A 242 6.60 -24.72 -7.69
N ILE A 243 6.37 -23.61 -8.40
CA ILE A 243 5.02 -23.12 -8.77
C ILE A 243 4.21 -24.12 -9.62
N ASN A 244 4.87 -25.01 -10.35
CA ASN A 244 4.22 -26.12 -11.08
C ASN A 244 3.56 -27.15 -10.16
N GLN A 245 3.92 -27.17 -8.88
CA GLN A 245 3.36 -28.02 -7.82
C GLN A 245 2.43 -27.22 -6.89
N ALA A 246 2.18 -25.94 -7.12
CA ALA A 246 1.38 -25.11 -6.22
C ALA A 246 -0.03 -25.67 -5.94
N GLN A 247 -0.60 -26.43 -6.88
CA GLN A 247 -1.89 -27.09 -6.70
C GLN A 247 -1.90 -28.15 -5.59
N THR A 248 -0.74 -28.69 -5.20
CA THR A 248 -0.63 -29.68 -4.12
C THR A 248 -0.69 -29.06 -2.72
N LEU A 249 -0.73 -27.73 -2.62
CA LEU A 249 -0.77 -26.99 -1.35
C LEU A 249 -2.21 -26.65 -0.89
N ASN A 250 -3.24 -27.06 -1.64
CA ASN A 250 -4.65 -26.75 -1.38
C ASN A 250 -5.32 -27.76 -0.44
#